data_AF-A0A5K1AZ21-F1
#
_entry.id   AF-A0A5K1AZ21-F1
#
_cell.length_a   1.000
_cell.length_b   1.000
_cell.length_c   1.000
_cell.angle_alpha   90.00
_cell.angle_beta   90.00
_cell.angle_gamma   90.00
#
_symmetry.space_group_name_H-M   'P 1'
#
loop_
_entity.id
_entity.type
_entity.pdbx_description
1 polymer ?
#
loop_
_entity_poly.entity_id
_entity_poly.type
_entity_poly.pdbx_seq_one_letter_code
_entity_poly.pdbx_strand_id
1 'polypeptide(L)'
;MGCTTSRYATGKKKPVPIREIVVFVPSTRVPKEIDLRRPLRGSLSEGLLERLAALRAKVVALSEKWSLNCSTPTGNIATED
;
A
#
# COMPACT_ATOMS: atom_id res chain seq x y z
N MET A 1 29.21 20.81 42.64
CA MET A 1 29.03 20.41 41.22
C MET A 1 29.53 18.98 41.07
N GLY A 2 28.62 18.01 41.06
CA GLY A 2 28.96 16.59 40.90
C GLY A 2 28.85 16.20 39.44
N CYS A 3 29.95 15.74 38.85
CA CYS A 3 29.96 15.13 37.52
C CYS A 3 29.36 13.72 37.61
N THR A 4 28.25 13.48 36.91
CA THR A 4 27.73 12.14 36.68
C THR A 4 28.66 11.45 35.69
N THR A 5 29.46 10.51 36.18
CA THR A 5 30.17 9.57 35.31
C THR A 5 29.13 8.72 34.60
N SER A 6 28.93 8.98 33.30
CA SER A 6 28.20 8.09 32.41
C SER A 6 28.93 6.76 32.42
N ARG A 7 28.49 5.83 33.27
CA ARG A 7 28.80 4.43 33.12
C ARG A 7 28.21 4.03 31.78
N TYR A 8 29.02 4.08 30.72
CA TYR A 8 28.89 3.10 29.65
C TYR A 8 29.12 1.75 30.32
N ALA A 9 28.04 1.22 30.90
CA ALA A 9 27.97 -0.12 31.37
C ALA A 9 28.25 -1.00 30.15
N THR A 10 29.47 -1.51 30.08
CA THR A 10 29.84 -2.76 29.42
C THR A 10 28.97 -3.85 30.03
N GLY A 11 27.73 -3.90 29.59
CA GLY A 11 26.68 -4.75 30.13
C GLY A 11 25.57 -4.84 29.10
N LYS A 12 25.63 -5.94 28.32
CA LYS A 12 24.58 -6.49 27.44
C LYS A 12 23.52 -5.46 27.02
N LYS A 13 23.69 -4.88 25.83
CA LYS A 13 22.62 -4.10 25.16
C LYS A 13 21.35 -4.95 25.21
N LYS A 14 20.39 -4.60 26.06
CA LYS A 14 19.07 -5.24 26.05
C LYS A 14 18.50 -4.98 24.65
N PRO A 15 18.07 -6.02 23.90
CA PRO A 15 17.41 -5.79 22.63
C PRO A 15 16.21 -4.88 22.90
N VAL A 16 16.24 -3.68 22.35
CA VAL A 16 15.09 -2.78 22.42
C VAL A 16 14.01 -3.46 21.56
N PRO A 17 12.84 -3.80 22.11
CA PRO A 17 11.79 -4.42 21.32
C PRO A 17 11.34 -3.43 20.25
N ILE A 18 11.70 -3.71 18.99
CA ILE A 18 11.15 -2.99 17.85
C ILE A 18 9.68 -3.37 17.82
N ARG A 19 8.81 -2.41 18.11
CA ARG A 19 7.37 -2.62 18.03
C ARG A 19 7.00 -2.75 16.56
N GLU A 20 6.62 -3.94 16.15
CA GLU A 20 6.00 -4.17 14.84
C GLU A 20 4.62 -3.49 14.84
N ILE A 21 4.42 -2.54 13.93
CA ILE A 21 3.16 -1.82 13.76
C ILE A 21 2.50 -2.37 12.51
N VAL A 22 1.44 -3.16 12.70
CA VAL A 22 0.56 -3.58 11.61
C VAL A 22 -0.50 -2.51 11.39
N VAL A 23 -0.59 -2.00 10.16
CA VAL A 23 -1.63 -1.03 9.77
C VAL A 23 -2.60 -1.74 8.84
N PHE A 24 -3.89 -1.62 9.13
CA PHE A 24 -4.92 -2.11 8.23
C PHE A 24 -4.94 -1.25 6.97
N VAL A 25 -4.63 -1.85 5.82
CA VAL A 25 -4.79 -1.23 4.51
C VAL A 25 -6.10 -1.75 3.92
N PRO A 26 -7.10 -0.89 3.64
CA PRO A 26 -8.32 -1.30 2.98
C PRO A 26 -8.03 -1.97 1.63
N SER A 27 -8.81 -2.98 1.28
CA SER A 27 -8.67 -3.63 -0.02
C SER A 27 -8.99 -2.65 -1.15
N THR A 28 -8.13 -2.64 -2.17
CA THR A 28 -8.40 -1.92 -3.42
C THR A 28 -9.58 -2.58 -4.11
N ARG A 29 -10.54 -1.81 -4.63
CA ARG A 29 -11.70 -2.33 -5.38
C ARG A 29 -11.48 -2.13 -6.88
N VAL A 30 -11.78 -3.15 -7.68
CA VAL A 30 -11.76 -3.05 -9.15
C VAL A 30 -12.90 -2.14 -9.62
N PRO A 31 -12.60 -1.06 -10.38
CA PRO A 31 -13.64 -0.16 -10.89
C PRO A 31 -14.61 -0.89 -11.82
N LYS A 32 -15.91 -0.56 -11.72
CA LYS A 32 -16.94 -1.12 -12.61
C LYS A 32 -16.70 -0.72 -14.08
N GLU A 33 -17.24 -1.52 -14.99
CA GLU A 33 -17.33 -1.16 -16.40
C GLU A 33 -18.10 0.14 -16.62
N ILE A 34 -17.46 1.09 -17.31
CA ILE A 34 -18.02 2.41 -17.65
C ILE A 34 -17.58 2.73 -19.07
N ASP A 35 -18.55 3.01 -19.94
CA ASP A 35 -18.31 3.52 -21.29
C ASP A 35 -18.24 5.05 -21.25
N LEU A 36 -17.01 5.58 -21.30
CA LEU A 36 -16.77 7.03 -21.30
C LEU A 36 -17.02 7.68 -22.66
N ARG A 37 -17.08 6.90 -23.75
CA ARG A 37 -17.21 7.44 -25.11
C ARG A 37 -18.63 7.92 -25.34
N ARG A 38 -19.64 7.16 -24.93
CA ARG A 38 -21.06 7.53 -25.08
C ARG A 38 -21.44 8.88 -24.45
N PRO A 39 -21.20 9.13 -23.15
CA PRO A 39 -21.63 10.36 -22.49
C PRO A 39 -20.82 11.60 -22.90
N LEU A 40 -19.59 11.43 -23.39
CA LEU A 40 -18.68 12.54 -23.71
C LEU A 40 -18.51 12.76 -25.22
N ARG A 41 -19.21 11.97 -26.05
CA ARG A 41 -19.18 12.09 -27.50
C ARG A 41 -19.65 13.48 -27.92
N GLY A 42 -18.86 14.15 -28.75
CA GLY A 42 -19.18 15.49 -29.25
C GLY A 42 -18.83 16.63 -28.29
N SER A 43 -18.56 16.35 -27.01
CA SER A 43 -18.03 17.33 -26.06
C SER A 43 -16.50 17.31 -25.97
N LEU A 44 -15.88 16.17 -26.26
CA LEU A 44 -14.43 15.98 -26.26
C LEU A 44 -13.94 15.51 -27.62
N SER A 45 -12.67 15.78 -27.92
CA SER A 45 -12.00 15.23 -29.10
C SER A 45 -11.79 13.73 -28.96
N GLU A 46 -11.82 13.02 -30.09
CA GLU A 46 -11.68 11.56 -30.11
C GLU A 46 -10.34 11.09 -29.51
N GLY A 47 -9.25 11.83 -29.76
CA GLY A 47 -7.95 11.52 -29.19
C GLY A 47 -7.91 11.65 -27.66
N LEU A 48 -8.72 12.52 -27.06
CA LEU A 48 -8.82 12.66 -25.61
C LEU A 48 -9.68 11.53 -25.02
N LEU A 49 -10.77 11.15 -25.70
CA LEU A 49 -11.59 9.99 -25.34
C LEU A 49 -10.78 8.69 -25.33
N GLU A 50 -9.95 8.49 -26.35
CA GLU A 50 -9.07 7.32 -26.45
C GLU A 50 -8.04 7.28 -25.31
N ARG A 51 -7.42 8.43 -24.98
CA ARG A 51 -6.49 8.53 -23.85
C ARG A 51 -7.17 8.25 -22.51
N LEU A 52 -8.40 8.72 -22.31
CA LEU A 52 -9.18 8.42 -21.11
C LEU A 52 -9.51 6.92 -21.01
N ALA A 53 -9.90 6.29 -22.12
CA ALA A 53 -10.14 4.85 -22.17
C ALA A 53 -8.87 4.06 -21.82
N ALA A 54 -7.72 4.43 -22.39
CA ALA A 54 -6.43 3.82 -22.09
C ALA A 54 -6.01 4.02 -20.62
N LEU A 55 -6.24 5.21 -20.06
CA LEU A 55 -5.97 5.48 -18.64
C LEU A 55 -6.83 4.61 -17.73
N ARG A 56 -8.13 4.49 -18.02
CA ARG A 56 -9.05 3.63 -17.28
C ARG A 56 -8.56 2.17 -17.31
N ALA A 57 -8.16 1.66 -18.47
CA ALA A 57 -7.65 0.30 -18.60
C ALA A 57 -6.45 0.05 -17.67
N LYS A 58 -5.52 1.01 -17.55
CA LYS A 58 -4.39 0.93 -16.62
C LYS A 58 -4.83 0.91 -15.16
N VAL A 59 -5.80 1.75 -14.78
CA VAL A 59 -6.34 1.77 -13.41
C VAL A 59 -7.03 0.44 -13.06
N VAL A 60 -7.78 -0.13 -14.00
CA VAL A 60 -8.42 -1.45 -13.82
C VAL A 60 -7.37 -2.54 -13.63
N ALA A 61 -6.39 -2.64 -14.54
CA ALA A 61 -5.32 -3.63 -14.45
C ALA A 61 -4.48 -3.49 -13.17
N LEU A 62 -4.20 -2.26 -12.74
CA LEU A 62 -3.57 -2.04 -11.44
C LEU A 62 -4.50 -2.51 -10.32
N SER A 63 -5.74 -2.06 -10.27
CA SER A 63 -6.65 -2.44 -9.20
C SER A 63 -6.83 -3.95 -9.08
N GLU A 64 -6.94 -4.67 -10.19
CA GLU A 64 -6.98 -6.15 -10.23
C GLU A 64 -5.72 -6.76 -9.62
N LYS A 65 -4.54 -6.29 -10.03
CA LYS A 65 -3.26 -6.75 -9.48
C LYS A 65 -3.15 -6.50 -7.98
N TRP A 66 -3.55 -5.34 -7.49
CA TRP A 66 -3.47 -4.99 -6.07
C TRP A 66 -4.50 -5.76 -5.23
N SER A 67 -5.69 -6.04 -5.78
CA SER A 67 -6.74 -6.81 -5.10
C SER A 67 -6.30 -8.25 -4.78
N LEU A 68 -5.49 -8.85 -5.66
CA LEU A 68 -4.97 -10.21 -5.48
C LEU A 68 -3.78 -10.30 -4.51
N ASN A 69 -3.07 -9.18 -4.29
CA ASN A 69 -1.81 -9.17 -3.54
C ASN A 69 -1.96 -8.72 -2.08
N CYS A 70 -3.09 -8.13 -1.69
CA CYS A 70 -3.32 -7.63 -0.33
C CYS A 70 -3.78 -8.71 0.67
N SER A 71 -3.83 -9.99 0.30
CA SER A 71 -4.38 -11.06 1.15
C SER A 71 -3.39 -11.80 2.04
N THR A 72 -2.07 -11.55 1.95
CA THR A 72 -1.10 -12.26 2.79
C THR A 72 -0.32 -11.30 3.69
N PRO A 73 -0.71 -11.15 4.96
CA PRO A 73 0.25 -10.82 5.98
C PRO A 73 1.17 -12.03 6.10
N THR A 74 2.35 -11.99 5.48
CA THR A 74 3.40 -12.98 5.71
C THR A 74 4.00 -12.72 7.09
N GLY A 75 3.21 -12.95 8.13
CA GLY A 75 3.65 -12.98 9.51
C GLY A 75 3.87 -14.43 9.89
N ASN A 76 5.12 -14.88 9.78
CA ASN A 76 5.58 -16.09 10.43
C ASN A 76 5.54 -15.84 11.95
N ILE A 77 4.36 -16.06 12.54
CA ILE A 77 4.17 -16.18 13.99
C ILE A 77 4.86 -17.49 14.38
N ALA A 78 6.10 -17.38 14.87
CA ALA A 78 6.74 -18.49 15.55
C ALA A 78 5.98 -18.72 16.86
N THR A 79 5.27 -19.85 16.93
CA THR A 79 4.84 -20.45 18.19
C THR A 79 6.11 -20.89 18.93
N GLU A 80 6.50 -20.18 19.99
CA GLU A 80 7.43 -20.69 21.00
C GLU A 80 6.60 -21.20 22.19
N ASP A 81 6.76 -22.48 22.51
CA ASP A 81 6.23 -23.22 23.67
C ASP A 81 6.85 -22.77 25.00
#